data_AF-X0X624-F1
#
_entry.id   AF-X0X624-F1
#
_cell.length_a   1.000
_cell.length_b   1.000
_cell.length_c   1.000
_cell.angle_alpha   90.00
_cell.angle_beta   90.00
_cell.angle_gamma   90.00
#
_symmetry.space_group_name_H-M   'P 1'
#
loop_
_entity.id
_entity.type
_entity.pdbx_description
1 polymer ?
#
loop_
_entity_poly.entity_id
_entity_poly.type
_entity_poly.pdbx_seq_one_letter_code
_entity_poly.pdbx_strand_id
1 'polypeptide(L)'
;IVVIDYREHAPAAATKDMFASEKAKKEYWSKVGGKAVAVPGTLIGLTTALEKYGTMTLAEVMATAISYIENGFEVTETLSNMIKSNFNKITACSDPGKIAYFKNGLPLETGDILTQPDLAKTYREILDKGIEHFYGGELGKKVVDAVQAQGGIMTIDDLKAYKPYIRKPVVGNYRGYDIYSMCPPSSGGTHLIQILNIMENFDITNMNYHGPTHVFIMAEAMKMAFADRAKYMGDPGFAKDIPIKGLTSKGY
;
A
#
# COMPACT_ATOMS: atom_id res chain seq x y z
N ILE A 1 -16.59 -0.87 14.11
CA ILE A 1 -15.53 -1.23 13.13
C ILE A 1 -15.26 -0.01 12.28
N VAL A 2 -13.98 0.37 12.17
CA VAL A 2 -13.54 1.53 11.38
C VAL A 2 -12.42 1.10 10.45
N VAL A 3 -12.22 1.89 9.40
CA VAL A 3 -11.10 1.80 8.48
C VAL A 3 -10.27 3.07 8.61
N ILE A 4 -8.95 2.93 8.75
CA ILE A 4 -8.02 4.05 8.62
C ILE A 4 -7.39 3.92 7.24
N ASP A 5 -7.82 4.78 6.33
CA ASP A 5 -7.31 4.87 4.97
C ASP A 5 -6.13 5.84 4.95
N TYR A 6 -4.93 5.27 4.90
CA TYR A 6 -3.67 5.97 4.75
C TYR A 6 -3.02 5.64 3.39
N ARG A 7 -3.84 5.45 2.36
CA ARG A 7 -3.38 5.28 0.98
C ARG A 7 -2.58 6.52 0.55
N GLU A 8 -1.55 6.32 -0.25
CA GLU A 8 -0.75 7.42 -0.77
C GLU A 8 -1.57 8.34 -1.67
N HIS A 9 -1.27 9.64 -1.66
CA HIS A 9 -1.90 10.62 -2.56
C HIS A 9 -0.96 11.02 -3.69
N ALA A 10 -1.51 11.23 -4.88
CA ALA A 10 -0.74 11.86 -5.95
C ALA A 10 -0.32 13.29 -5.50
N PRO A 11 0.93 13.72 -5.77
CA PRO A 11 1.33 15.11 -5.55
C PRO A 11 0.40 16.09 -6.27
N ALA A 12 0.24 17.30 -5.75
CA ALA A 12 -0.65 18.32 -6.31
C ALA A 12 -0.31 18.70 -7.76
N ALA A 13 0.96 18.56 -8.15
CA ALA A 13 1.43 18.78 -9.52
C ALA A 13 1.12 17.61 -10.49
N ALA A 14 0.52 16.52 -10.01
CA ALA A 14 0.16 15.39 -10.87
C ALA A 14 -0.91 15.80 -11.88
N THR A 15 -0.76 15.33 -13.12
CA THR A 15 -1.71 15.61 -14.20
C THR A 15 -2.29 14.32 -14.75
N LYS A 16 -3.51 14.40 -15.28
CA LYS A 16 -4.23 13.28 -15.88
C LYS A 16 -3.38 12.50 -16.89
N ASP A 17 -2.59 13.21 -17.70
CA ASP A 17 -1.88 12.64 -18.85
C ASP A 17 -0.37 12.43 -18.59
N MET A 18 0.11 12.55 -17.34
CA MET A 18 1.55 12.46 -17.02
C MET A 18 2.20 11.11 -17.38
N PHE A 19 1.39 10.08 -17.63
CA PHE A 19 1.83 8.74 -18.06
C PHE A 19 1.32 8.34 -19.46
N ALA A 20 0.64 9.23 -20.19
CA ALA A 20 -0.03 8.87 -21.45
C ALA A 20 0.93 8.75 -22.65
N SER A 21 2.05 9.48 -22.63
CA SER A 21 2.99 9.52 -23.76
C SER A 21 3.73 8.20 -23.98
N GLU A 22 4.11 7.92 -25.23
CA GLU A 22 4.93 6.74 -25.57
C GLU A 22 6.28 6.70 -24.84
N LYS A 23 6.88 7.88 -24.64
CA LYS A 23 8.09 7.99 -23.82
C LYS A 23 7.83 7.52 -22.38
N ALA A 24 6.77 8.00 -21.74
CA ALA A 24 6.42 7.63 -20.37
C ALA A 24 6.17 6.12 -20.21
N LYS A 25 5.53 5.48 -21.21
CA LYS A 25 5.32 4.03 -21.23
C LYS A 25 6.63 3.27 -21.40
N LYS A 26 7.47 3.67 -22.36
CA LYS A 26 8.77 3.03 -22.64
C LYS A 26 9.74 3.13 -21.46
N GLU A 27 9.72 4.26 -20.75
CA GLU A 27 10.57 4.52 -19.58
C GLU A 27 9.89 4.11 -18.26
N TYR A 28 8.70 3.49 -18.31
CA TYR A 28 7.98 2.99 -17.14
C TYR A 28 7.79 4.04 -16.01
N TRP A 29 7.49 5.29 -16.35
CA TRP A 29 7.37 6.39 -15.36
C TRP A 29 6.33 6.15 -14.26
N SER A 30 5.34 5.29 -14.50
CA SER A 30 4.33 4.91 -13.49
C SER A 30 4.79 3.81 -12.54
N LYS A 31 6.01 3.28 -12.72
CA LYS A 31 6.55 2.15 -11.94
C LYS A 31 7.96 2.41 -11.41
N VAL A 32 8.75 3.22 -12.11
CA VAL A 32 10.18 3.46 -11.80
C VAL A 32 10.48 4.96 -11.79
N GLY A 33 11.35 5.37 -10.88
CA GLY A 33 11.77 6.75 -10.71
C GLY A 33 10.80 7.60 -9.89
N GLY A 34 11.12 8.89 -9.75
CA GLY A 34 10.43 9.80 -8.84
C GLY A 34 8.98 10.09 -9.23
N LYS A 35 8.61 9.94 -10.52
CA LYS A 35 7.22 10.16 -10.99
C LYS A 35 6.25 9.09 -10.47
N ALA A 36 6.74 7.92 -10.10
CA ALA A 36 5.93 6.85 -9.53
C ALA A 36 5.70 7.03 -8.01
N VAL A 37 6.41 7.96 -7.36
CA VAL A 37 6.35 8.15 -5.91
C VAL A 37 5.18 9.08 -5.55
N ALA A 38 4.21 8.51 -4.83
CA ALA A 38 3.10 9.23 -4.22
C ALA A 38 3.40 9.57 -2.74
N VAL A 39 2.64 10.50 -2.17
CA VAL A 39 2.86 11.01 -0.81
C VAL A 39 2.58 9.90 0.21
N PRO A 40 3.57 9.45 1.01
CA PRO A 40 3.44 8.26 1.84
C PRO A 40 2.60 8.49 3.11
N GLY A 41 1.64 7.59 3.36
CA GLY A 41 0.69 7.72 4.46
C GLY A 41 0.92 6.85 5.70
N THR A 42 1.77 5.82 5.62
CA THR A 42 1.88 4.80 6.67
C THR A 42 2.22 5.38 8.04
N LEU A 43 3.18 6.31 8.14
CA LEU A 43 3.59 6.86 9.42
C LEU A 43 2.45 7.61 10.11
N ILE A 44 1.79 8.54 9.43
CA ILE A 44 0.64 9.26 10.01
C ILE A 44 -0.57 8.34 10.23
N GLY A 45 -0.77 7.33 9.37
CA GLY A 45 -1.88 6.38 9.48
C GLY A 45 -1.78 5.49 10.73
N LEU A 46 -0.60 4.89 10.96
CA LEU A 46 -0.36 4.05 12.13
C LEU A 46 -0.31 4.87 13.42
N THR A 47 0.25 6.09 13.39
CA THR A 47 0.21 6.98 14.56
C THR A 47 -1.19 7.47 14.86
N THR A 48 -2.01 7.80 13.85
CA THR A 48 -3.44 8.09 14.05
C THR A 48 -4.17 6.90 14.71
N ALA A 49 -3.84 5.67 14.31
CA ALA A 49 -4.40 4.47 14.94
C ALA A 49 -4.00 4.36 16.42
N LEU A 50 -2.73 4.57 16.71
CA LEU A 50 -2.18 4.54 18.07
C LEU A 50 -2.79 5.64 18.95
N GLU A 51 -2.90 6.86 18.44
CA GLU A 51 -3.47 8.01 19.15
C GLU A 51 -4.95 7.83 19.48
N LYS A 52 -5.73 7.23 18.56
CA LYS A 52 -7.18 7.09 18.74
C LYS A 52 -7.60 5.83 19.46
N TYR A 53 -6.84 4.74 19.28
CA TYR A 53 -7.27 3.40 19.68
C TYR A 53 -6.19 2.61 20.43
N GLY A 54 -4.97 3.14 20.53
CA GLY A 54 -3.86 2.50 21.23
C GLY A 54 -3.82 2.84 22.72
N THR A 55 -2.99 2.09 23.43
CA THR A 55 -2.74 2.26 24.87
C THR A 55 -1.26 2.43 25.21
N MET A 56 -0.39 2.38 24.20
CA MET A 56 1.06 2.49 24.31
C MET A 56 1.55 3.76 23.63
N THR A 57 2.73 4.22 24.02
CA THR A 57 3.46 5.30 23.35
C THR A 57 4.06 4.85 22.03
N LEU A 58 4.37 5.81 21.15
CA LEU A 58 5.04 5.53 19.88
C LEU A 58 6.41 4.87 20.09
N ALA A 59 7.13 5.27 21.13
CA ALA A 59 8.43 4.70 21.49
C ALA A 59 8.31 3.22 21.86
N GLU A 60 7.31 2.86 22.67
CA GLU A 60 7.11 1.46 23.09
C GLU A 60 6.77 0.55 21.89
N VAL A 61 5.88 0.99 20.98
CA VAL A 61 5.51 0.16 19.82
C VAL A 61 6.60 0.06 18.76
N MET A 62 7.51 1.05 18.67
CA MET A 62 8.63 1.03 17.74
C MET A 62 9.89 0.34 18.30
N ALA A 63 9.99 0.15 19.62
CA ALA A 63 11.21 -0.32 20.29
C ALA A 63 11.76 -1.62 19.70
N THR A 64 10.90 -2.63 19.51
CA THR A 64 11.32 -3.93 18.94
C THR A 64 11.81 -3.79 17.51
N ALA A 65 11.09 -3.04 16.67
CA ALA A 65 11.50 -2.82 15.28
C ALA A 65 12.86 -2.11 15.21
N ILE A 66 13.06 -1.07 16.02
CA ILE A 66 14.33 -0.35 16.09
C ILE A 66 15.47 -1.30 16.50
N SER A 67 15.25 -2.16 17.50
CA SER A 67 16.25 -3.15 17.92
C SER A 67 16.66 -4.10 16.79
N TYR A 68 15.70 -4.61 16.00
CA TYR A 68 16.02 -5.47 14.84
C TYR A 68 16.73 -4.71 13.72
N ILE A 69 16.39 -3.44 13.51
CA ILE A 69 17.01 -2.58 12.49
C ILE A 69 18.47 -2.24 12.89
N GLU A 70 18.72 -1.98 14.17
CA GLU A 70 20.02 -1.64 14.75
C GLU A 70 20.95 -2.87 14.86
N ASN A 71 20.48 -3.93 15.51
CA ASN A 71 21.27 -5.14 15.79
C ASN A 71 21.33 -6.10 14.61
N GLY A 72 20.37 -5.97 13.70
CA GLY A 72 20.22 -6.79 12.52
C GLY A 72 19.35 -8.04 12.74
N PHE A 73 18.95 -8.64 11.62
CA PHE A 73 18.23 -9.90 11.59
C PHE A 73 18.69 -10.75 10.42
N GLU A 74 18.50 -12.06 10.54
CA GLU A 74 18.85 -13.02 9.51
C GLU A 74 17.96 -12.86 8.27
N VAL A 75 18.60 -12.78 7.11
CA VAL A 75 17.93 -12.72 5.81
C VAL A 75 17.32 -14.10 5.51
N THR A 76 16.00 -14.13 5.37
CA THR A 76 15.27 -15.33 4.96
C THR A 76 15.41 -15.59 3.46
N GLU A 77 15.11 -16.82 3.03
CA GLU A 77 15.08 -17.18 1.60
C GLU A 77 14.14 -16.28 0.80
N THR A 78 12.97 -15.95 1.36
CA THR A 78 12.01 -15.04 0.71
C THR A 78 12.62 -13.65 0.52
N LEU A 79 13.29 -13.11 1.53
CA LEU A 79 13.93 -11.79 1.43
C LEU A 79 15.09 -11.82 0.44
N SER A 80 15.97 -12.82 0.47
CA SER A 80 17.07 -12.92 -0.49
C SER A 80 16.55 -12.98 -1.93
N ASN A 81 15.52 -13.80 -2.18
CA ASN A 81 14.88 -13.88 -3.50
C ASN A 81 14.24 -12.55 -3.94
N MET A 82 13.62 -11.80 -3.02
CA MET A 82 13.10 -10.47 -3.31
C MET A 82 14.20 -9.47 -3.66
N ILE A 83 15.31 -9.46 -2.91
CA ILE A 83 16.46 -8.57 -3.18
C ILE A 83 17.05 -8.90 -4.56
N LYS A 84 17.32 -10.18 -4.84
CA LYS A 84 17.88 -10.64 -6.12
C LYS A 84 16.97 -10.30 -7.30
N SER A 85 15.68 -10.61 -7.21
CA SER A 85 14.71 -10.33 -8.29
C SER A 85 14.50 -8.84 -8.54
N ASN A 86 14.85 -7.97 -7.59
CA ASN A 86 14.76 -6.52 -7.74
C ASN A 86 16.13 -5.83 -7.87
N PHE A 87 17.23 -6.57 -7.98
CA PHE A 87 18.58 -6.01 -8.07
C PHE A 87 18.68 -4.89 -9.10
N ASN A 88 18.31 -5.17 -10.36
CA ASN A 88 18.35 -4.19 -11.45
C ASN A 88 17.47 -2.96 -11.21
N LYS A 89 16.35 -3.09 -10.47
CA LYS A 89 15.47 -1.95 -10.16
C LYS A 89 16.07 -1.08 -9.07
N ILE A 90 16.65 -1.69 -8.04
CA ILE A 90 17.28 -0.99 -6.92
C ILE A 90 18.50 -0.21 -7.43
N THR A 91 19.37 -0.86 -8.22
CA THR A 91 20.60 -0.25 -8.75
C THR A 91 20.35 0.78 -9.86
N ALA A 92 19.18 0.78 -10.49
CA ALA A 92 18.80 1.80 -11.46
C ALA A 92 18.56 3.18 -10.83
N CYS A 93 18.19 3.24 -9.55
CA CYS A 93 17.84 4.49 -8.87
C CYS A 93 18.75 4.81 -7.67
N SER A 94 19.69 3.92 -7.32
CA SER A 94 20.52 4.05 -6.13
C SER A 94 21.92 3.49 -6.34
N ASP A 95 22.89 4.05 -5.62
CA ASP A 95 24.25 3.53 -5.54
C ASP A 95 24.25 2.17 -4.80
N PRO A 96 24.64 1.06 -5.47
CA PRO A 96 24.67 -0.25 -4.84
C PRO A 96 25.57 -0.30 -3.59
N GLY A 97 26.60 0.54 -3.51
CA GLY A 97 27.49 0.62 -2.35
C GLY A 97 26.86 1.25 -1.12
N LYS A 98 25.68 1.87 -1.24
CA LYS A 98 24.97 2.57 -0.16
C LYS A 98 23.65 1.92 0.24
N ILE A 99 23.29 0.79 -0.38
CA ILE A 99 22.05 0.09 -0.10
C ILE A 99 22.30 -1.01 0.94
N ALA A 100 21.58 -0.94 2.06
CA ALA A 100 21.69 -1.90 3.17
C ALA A 100 21.41 -3.35 2.74
N TYR A 101 20.63 -3.56 1.69
CA TYR A 101 20.32 -4.89 1.14
C TYR A 101 21.46 -5.54 0.35
N PHE A 102 22.60 -4.84 0.20
CA PHE A 102 23.76 -5.32 -0.56
C PHE A 102 25.02 -5.39 0.31
N LYS A 103 25.83 -6.41 0.05
CA LYS A 103 27.16 -6.61 0.64
C LYS A 103 28.18 -6.60 -0.48
N ASN A 104 29.10 -5.63 -0.45
CA ASN A 104 30.07 -5.39 -1.52
C ASN A 104 29.42 -5.19 -2.91
N GLY A 105 28.26 -4.53 -2.94
CA GLY A 105 27.51 -4.25 -4.17
C GLY A 105 26.69 -5.42 -4.72
N LEU A 106 26.63 -6.56 -4.00
CA LEU A 106 25.84 -7.73 -4.38
C LEU A 106 24.68 -7.98 -3.41
N PRO A 107 23.54 -8.55 -3.85
CA PRO A 107 22.44 -8.98 -3.00
C PRO A 107 22.88 -9.77 -1.76
N LEU A 108 22.25 -9.50 -0.62
CA LEU A 108 22.37 -10.37 0.55
C LEU A 108 21.78 -11.76 0.26
N GLU A 109 22.45 -12.77 0.82
CA GLU A 109 22.10 -14.18 0.73
C GLU A 109 21.30 -14.64 1.95
N THR A 110 20.59 -15.76 1.82
CA THR A 110 19.95 -16.41 2.98
C THR A 110 21.00 -16.68 4.07
N GLY A 111 20.70 -16.32 5.31
CA GLY A 111 21.62 -16.47 6.44
C GLY A 111 22.55 -15.27 6.67
N ASP A 112 22.68 -14.34 5.71
CA ASP A 112 23.36 -13.06 5.99
C ASP A 112 22.59 -12.27 7.06
N ILE A 113 23.30 -11.41 7.80
CA ILE A 113 22.68 -10.49 8.75
C ILE A 113 22.47 -9.13 8.09
N LEU A 114 21.21 -8.70 7.97
CA LEU A 114 20.84 -7.38 7.48
C LEU A 114 20.77 -6.38 8.65
N THR A 115 21.61 -5.36 8.62
CA THR A 115 21.53 -4.18 9.51
C THR A 115 21.15 -2.94 8.69
N GLN A 116 20.43 -2.00 9.29
CA GLN A 116 19.93 -0.81 8.59
C GLN A 116 20.15 0.45 9.46
N PRO A 117 21.40 0.86 9.73
CA PRO A 117 21.72 1.93 10.69
C PRO A 117 21.09 3.29 10.31
N ASP A 118 21.00 3.63 9.04
CA ASP A 118 20.36 4.87 8.58
C ASP A 118 18.84 4.85 8.82
N LEU A 119 18.21 3.68 8.67
CA LEU A 119 16.79 3.51 8.98
C LEU A 119 16.56 3.58 10.50
N ALA A 120 17.45 3.00 11.30
CA ALA A 120 17.39 3.12 12.76
C ALA A 120 17.48 4.58 13.18
N LYS A 121 18.46 5.32 12.64
CA LYS A 121 18.58 6.77 12.86
C LYS A 121 17.29 7.52 12.48
N THR A 122 16.69 7.16 11.34
CA THR A 122 15.41 7.74 10.90
C THR A 122 14.30 7.54 11.95
N TYR A 123 14.17 6.32 12.49
CA TYR A 123 13.19 6.02 13.55
C TYR A 123 13.49 6.80 14.84
N ARG A 124 14.76 6.89 15.24
CA ARG A 124 15.18 7.67 16.43
C ARG A 124 14.87 9.15 16.26
N GLU A 125 15.14 9.73 15.08
CA GLU A 125 14.79 11.12 14.77
C GLU A 125 13.28 11.36 14.83
N ILE A 126 12.46 10.41 14.37
CA ILE A 126 10.98 10.49 14.47
C ILE A 126 10.52 10.45 15.94
N LEU A 127 11.14 9.62 16.78
CA LEU A 127 10.80 9.55 18.21
C LEU A 127 11.21 10.83 18.97
N ASP A 128 12.33 11.44 18.60
CA ASP A 128 12.86 12.65 19.23
C ASP A 128 12.10 13.92 18.78
N LYS A 129 11.85 14.05 17.47
CA LYS A 129 11.32 15.28 16.86
C LYS A 129 9.83 15.21 16.52
N GLY A 130 9.21 14.04 16.69
CA GLY A 130 7.83 13.77 16.28
C GLY A 130 7.68 13.50 14.78
N ILE A 131 6.48 13.05 14.39
CA ILE A 131 6.18 12.69 12.99
C ILE A 131 6.25 13.89 12.03
N GLU A 132 6.09 15.12 12.54
CA GLU A 132 6.20 16.35 11.75
C GLU A 132 7.60 16.55 11.15
N HIS A 133 8.63 15.92 11.73
CA HIS A 133 9.95 15.88 11.13
C HIS A 133 9.93 15.23 9.73
N PHE A 134 9.08 14.21 9.54
CA PHE A 134 8.82 13.58 8.26
C PHE A 134 7.82 14.37 7.40
N TYR A 135 6.72 14.86 7.99
CA TYR A 135 5.63 15.50 7.23
C TYR A 135 5.81 17.01 6.97
N GLY A 136 6.90 17.62 7.40
CA GLY A 136 7.21 19.01 7.06
C GLY A 136 8.61 19.49 7.43
N GLY A 137 9.37 18.68 8.18
CA GLY A 137 10.72 18.96 8.62
C GLY A 137 11.84 18.51 7.68
N GLU A 138 13.04 18.42 8.22
CA GLU A 138 14.27 18.15 7.47
C GLU A 138 14.27 16.73 6.86
N LEU A 139 13.69 15.75 7.54
CA LEU A 139 13.57 14.39 7.00
C LEU A 139 12.62 14.36 5.80
N GLY A 140 11.48 15.05 5.89
CA GLY A 140 10.57 15.24 4.75
C GLY A 140 11.26 15.90 3.55
N LYS A 141 12.08 16.93 3.79
CA LYS A 141 12.88 17.58 2.74
C LYS A 141 13.85 16.59 2.06
N LYS A 142 14.52 15.71 2.82
CA LYS A 142 15.41 14.68 2.25
C LYS A 142 14.64 13.70 1.35
N VAL A 143 13.42 13.32 1.72
CA VAL A 143 12.55 12.48 0.89
C VAL A 143 12.19 13.20 -0.42
N VAL A 144 11.74 14.46 -0.32
CA VAL A 144 11.38 15.28 -1.50
C VAL A 144 12.58 15.46 -2.42
N ASP A 145 13.74 15.80 -1.88
CA ASP A 145 14.98 15.99 -2.65
C ASP A 145 15.35 14.70 -3.40
N ALA A 146 15.24 13.53 -2.75
CA ALA A 146 15.49 12.23 -3.39
C ALA A 146 14.48 11.89 -4.49
N VAL A 147 13.19 12.19 -4.28
CA VAL A 147 12.12 12.00 -5.29
C VAL A 147 12.36 12.90 -6.50
N GLN A 148 12.66 14.17 -6.28
CA GLN A 148 12.90 15.15 -7.35
C GLN A 148 14.21 14.86 -8.12
N ALA A 149 15.26 14.38 -7.44
CA ALA A 149 16.48 13.93 -8.09
C ALA A 149 16.23 12.77 -9.09
N GLN A 150 15.16 11.99 -8.89
CA GLN A 150 14.71 10.94 -9.79
C GLN A 150 13.59 11.41 -10.74
N GLY A 151 13.45 12.72 -10.93
CA GLY A 151 12.48 13.34 -11.84
C GLY A 151 11.04 13.34 -11.35
N GLY A 152 10.82 13.15 -10.04
CA GLY A 152 9.51 13.24 -9.40
C GLY A 152 9.02 14.67 -9.23
N ILE A 153 7.74 14.79 -8.86
CA ILE A 153 7.00 16.05 -8.80
C ILE A 153 6.44 16.36 -7.39
N MET A 154 6.78 15.53 -6.40
CA MET A 154 6.40 15.76 -5.02
C MET A 154 7.12 16.98 -4.46
N THR A 155 6.42 17.74 -3.64
CA THR A 155 6.92 18.91 -2.91
C THR A 155 6.79 18.69 -1.40
N ILE A 156 7.42 19.54 -0.61
CA ILE A 156 7.26 19.51 0.85
C ILE A 156 5.83 19.87 1.28
N ASP A 157 5.11 20.69 0.49
CA ASP A 157 3.74 21.07 0.80
C ASP A 157 2.78 19.89 0.58
N ASP A 158 3.10 18.97 -0.35
CA ASP A 158 2.35 17.72 -0.51
C ASP A 158 2.44 16.84 0.74
N LEU A 159 3.64 16.72 1.34
CA LEU A 159 3.83 16.00 2.61
C LEU A 159 3.05 16.66 3.75
N LYS A 160 3.15 17.99 3.88
CA LYS A 160 2.46 18.76 4.93
C LYS A 160 0.94 18.69 4.82
N ALA A 161 0.42 18.64 3.61
CA ALA A 161 -1.01 18.58 3.35
C ALA A 161 -1.61 17.17 3.57
N TYR A 162 -0.77 16.13 3.64
CA TYR A 162 -1.23 14.76 3.72
C TYR A 162 -1.97 14.48 5.03
N LYS A 163 -3.14 13.85 4.93
CA LYS A 163 -3.92 13.38 6.08
C LYS A 163 -4.56 12.03 5.76
N PRO A 164 -4.59 11.08 6.71
CA PRO A 164 -5.35 9.86 6.55
C PRO A 164 -6.86 10.14 6.72
N TYR A 165 -7.69 9.23 6.20
CA TYR A 165 -9.14 9.30 6.37
C TYR A 165 -9.65 8.18 7.28
N ILE A 166 -10.54 8.51 8.21
CA ILE A 166 -11.30 7.50 8.95
C ILE A 166 -12.61 7.27 8.21
N ARG A 167 -12.81 6.03 7.77
CA ARG A 167 -13.95 5.64 6.94
C ARG A 167 -14.75 4.52 7.60
N LYS A 168 -16.01 4.40 7.18
CA LYS A 168 -16.81 3.22 7.47
C LYS A 168 -16.43 2.11 6.46
N PRO A 169 -16.31 0.85 6.90
CA PRO A 169 -16.11 -0.26 5.99
C PRO A 169 -17.31 -0.42 5.05
N VAL A 170 -17.12 -1.15 3.95
CA VAL A 170 -18.24 -1.73 3.21
C VAL A 170 -18.71 -2.94 4.00
N VAL A 171 -20.02 -3.09 4.10
CA VAL A 171 -20.67 -4.13 4.90
C VAL A 171 -21.57 -4.96 4.01
N GLY A 172 -21.46 -6.28 4.13
CA GLY A 172 -22.33 -7.26 3.49
C GLY A 172 -22.67 -8.39 4.45
N ASN A 173 -23.55 -9.29 4.03
CA ASN A 173 -23.85 -10.50 4.78
C ASN A 173 -23.71 -11.71 3.85
N TYR A 174 -23.09 -12.78 4.35
CA TYR A 174 -22.96 -14.04 3.62
C TYR A 174 -23.25 -15.19 4.58
N ARG A 175 -24.34 -15.93 4.29
CA ARG A 175 -24.77 -17.13 5.01
C ARG A 175 -24.89 -16.91 6.52
N GLY A 176 -25.44 -15.76 6.92
CA GLY A 176 -25.66 -15.40 8.32
C GLY A 176 -24.50 -14.67 8.99
N TYR A 177 -23.38 -14.45 8.31
CA TYR A 177 -22.22 -13.73 8.85
C TYR A 177 -22.11 -12.33 8.26
N ASP A 178 -21.89 -11.35 9.12
CA ASP A 178 -21.55 -9.99 8.70
C ASP A 178 -20.10 -9.93 8.22
N ILE A 179 -19.90 -9.34 7.05
CA ILE A 179 -18.60 -9.14 6.43
C ILE A 179 -18.31 -7.66 6.39
N TYR A 180 -17.22 -7.27 7.06
CA TYR A 180 -16.70 -5.91 7.04
C TYR A 180 -15.42 -5.91 6.23
N SER A 181 -15.36 -5.06 5.19
CA SER A 181 -14.17 -4.99 4.33
C SER A 181 -13.86 -3.55 3.91
N MET A 182 -12.69 -3.38 3.29
CA MET A 182 -12.16 -2.07 2.91
C MET A 182 -13.08 -1.36 1.91
N CYS A 183 -13.44 -0.12 2.20
CA CYS A 183 -14.20 0.74 1.30
C CYS A 183 -13.32 1.42 0.24
N PRO A 184 -13.91 2.07 -0.78
CA PRO A 184 -13.18 2.98 -1.66
C PRO A 184 -12.28 3.94 -0.84
N PRO A 185 -11.02 4.19 -1.29
CA PRO A 185 -10.49 3.97 -2.64
C PRO A 185 -10.11 2.52 -2.98
N SER A 186 -10.20 1.58 -2.05
CA SER A 186 -10.05 0.16 -2.38
C SER A 186 -11.22 -0.34 -3.22
N SER A 187 -10.91 -1.12 -4.26
CA SER A 187 -11.90 -1.91 -4.97
C SER A 187 -12.27 -3.22 -4.26
N GLY A 188 -11.44 -3.67 -3.31
CA GLY A 188 -11.48 -5.04 -2.80
C GLY A 188 -12.77 -5.38 -2.06
N GLY A 189 -13.15 -4.57 -1.06
CA GLY A 189 -14.26 -4.93 -0.17
C GLY A 189 -15.62 -4.96 -0.86
N THR A 190 -15.90 -3.98 -1.73
CA THR A 190 -17.13 -3.94 -2.54
C THR A 190 -17.27 -5.19 -3.40
N HIS A 191 -16.24 -5.56 -4.16
CA HIS A 191 -16.33 -6.69 -5.08
C HIS A 191 -16.17 -8.05 -4.40
N LEU A 192 -15.50 -8.12 -3.24
CA LEU A 192 -15.56 -9.30 -2.39
C LEU A 192 -17.01 -9.61 -2.00
N ILE A 193 -17.74 -8.61 -1.51
CA ILE A 193 -19.15 -8.77 -1.13
C ILE A 193 -20.02 -9.08 -2.36
N GLN A 194 -19.77 -8.42 -3.49
CA GLN A 194 -20.46 -8.71 -4.75
C GLN A 194 -20.30 -10.18 -5.17
N ILE A 195 -19.05 -10.68 -5.20
CA ILE A 195 -18.75 -12.08 -5.55
C ILE A 195 -19.45 -13.01 -4.56
N LEU A 196 -19.38 -12.73 -3.25
CA LEU A 196 -20.03 -13.55 -2.24
C LEU A 196 -21.56 -13.57 -2.38
N ASN A 197 -22.19 -12.45 -2.72
CA ASN A 197 -23.63 -12.40 -3.00
C ASN A 197 -24.00 -13.29 -4.19
N ILE A 198 -23.21 -13.26 -5.28
CA ILE A 198 -23.42 -14.14 -6.44
C ILE A 198 -23.27 -15.61 -6.01
N MET A 199 -22.17 -15.94 -5.34
CA MET A 199 -21.84 -17.28 -4.87
C MET A 199 -22.85 -17.86 -3.87
N GLU A 200 -23.59 -17.01 -3.15
CA GLU A 200 -24.59 -17.45 -2.17
C GLU A 200 -25.79 -18.17 -2.80
N ASN A 201 -26.07 -17.89 -4.08
CA ASN A 201 -27.14 -18.53 -4.85
C ASN A 201 -26.87 -20.01 -5.19
N PHE A 202 -25.68 -20.50 -4.88
CA PHE A 202 -25.25 -21.86 -5.19
C PHE A 202 -24.96 -22.67 -3.92
N ASP A 203 -25.13 -23.98 -4.02
CA ASP A 203 -24.81 -24.92 -2.93
C ASP A 203 -23.30 -25.23 -2.91
N ILE A 204 -22.52 -24.22 -2.53
CA ILE A 204 -21.05 -24.31 -2.48
C ILE A 204 -20.58 -25.40 -1.52
N THR A 205 -21.34 -25.66 -0.45
CA THR A 205 -21.00 -26.67 0.57
C THR A 205 -20.94 -28.08 0.00
N ASN A 206 -21.84 -28.42 -0.92
CA ASN A 206 -21.88 -29.74 -1.54
C ASN A 206 -21.05 -29.83 -2.85
N MET A 207 -20.35 -28.76 -3.23
CA MET A 207 -19.42 -28.81 -4.37
C MET A 207 -18.06 -29.39 -3.96
N ASN A 208 -17.44 -30.13 -4.87
CA ASN A 208 -16.04 -30.51 -4.70
C ASN A 208 -15.17 -29.24 -4.75
N TYR A 209 -14.42 -28.97 -3.68
CA TYR A 209 -13.50 -27.84 -3.61
C TYR A 209 -12.45 -27.96 -4.72
N HIS A 210 -12.26 -26.88 -5.50
CA HIS A 210 -11.45 -26.88 -6.73
C HIS A 210 -11.90 -27.85 -7.83
N GLY A 211 -13.08 -28.46 -7.69
CA GLY A 211 -13.71 -29.22 -8.77
C GLY A 211 -14.18 -28.31 -9.91
N PRO A 212 -14.46 -28.88 -11.10
CA PRO A 212 -14.81 -28.10 -12.29
C PRO A 212 -15.98 -27.14 -12.08
N THR A 213 -17.06 -27.59 -11.42
CA THR A 213 -18.23 -26.76 -11.13
C THR A 213 -17.91 -25.60 -10.17
N HIS A 214 -17.16 -25.87 -9.10
CA HIS A 214 -16.76 -24.84 -8.14
C HIS A 214 -15.91 -23.75 -8.82
N VAL A 215 -14.91 -24.17 -9.59
CA VAL A 215 -14.03 -23.25 -10.32
C VAL A 215 -14.81 -22.46 -11.37
N PHE A 216 -15.70 -23.11 -12.13
CA PHE A 216 -16.52 -22.45 -13.13
C PHE A 216 -17.38 -21.33 -12.52
N ILE A 217 -18.15 -21.64 -11.47
CA ILE A 217 -19.05 -20.65 -10.85
C ILE A 217 -18.24 -19.49 -10.25
N MET A 218 -17.14 -19.79 -9.57
CA MET A 218 -16.25 -18.75 -9.03
C MET A 218 -15.69 -17.86 -10.14
N ALA A 219 -15.25 -18.45 -11.24
CA ALA A 219 -14.71 -17.71 -12.38
C ALA A 219 -15.76 -16.80 -13.02
N GLU A 220 -17.00 -17.27 -13.22
CA GLU A 220 -18.07 -16.45 -13.78
C GLU A 220 -18.47 -15.30 -12.84
N ALA A 221 -18.56 -15.56 -11.53
CA ALA A 221 -18.79 -14.53 -10.53
C ALA A 221 -17.68 -13.46 -10.54
N MET A 222 -16.42 -13.88 -10.62
CA MET A 222 -15.28 -12.97 -10.73
C MET A 222 -15.35 -12.15 -12.02
N LYS A 223 -15.64 -12.75 -13.18
CA LYS A 223 -15.75 -12.01 -14.45
C LYS A 223 -16.72 -10.84 -14.36
N MET A 224 -17.91 -11.08 -13.79
CA MET A 224 -18.91 -10.03 -13.59
C MET A 224 -18.41 -8.93 -12.64
N ALA A 225 -17.88 -9.31 -11.48
CA ALA A 225 -17.37 -8.35 -10.50
C ALA A 225 -16.18 -7.52 -11.03
N PHE A 226 -15.28 -8.13 -11.80
CA PHE A 226 -14.15 -7.42 -12.41
C PHE A 226 -14.57 -6.47 -13.53
N ALA A 227 -15.64 -6.78 -14.27
CA ALA A 227 -16.23 -5.86 -15.24
C ALA A 227 -16.79 -4.61 -14.55
N ASP A 228 -17.56 -4.79 -13.48
CA ASP A 228 -18.08 -3.70 -12.66
C ASP A 228 -16.94 -2.89 -12.00
N ARG A 229 -15.91 -3.58 -11.51
CA ARG A 229 -14.72 -2.95 -10.93
C ARG A 229 -14.07 -1.98 -11.90
N ALA A 230 -13.88 -2.40 -13.14
CA ALA A 230 -13.24 -1.59 -14.17
C ALA A 230 -14.09 -0.36 -14.55
N LYS A 231 -15.41 -0.46 -14.42
CA LYS A 231 -16.34 0.60 -14.80
C LYS A 231 -16.59 1.64 -13.71
N TYR A 232 -16.74 1.19 -12.46
CA TYR A 232 -17.36 2.01 -11.42
C TYR A 232 -16.43 2.45 -10.27
N MET A 233 -15.29 1.79 -10.08
CA MET A 233 -14.45 2.06 -8.90
C MET A 233 -13.51 3.23 -9.10
N GLY A 234 -13.30 4.01 -8.04
CA GLY A 234 -12.40 5.14 -7.99
C GLY A 234 -12.22 5.67 -6.56
N ASP A 235 -11.52 6.79 -6.43
CA ASP A 235 -11.37 7.48 -5.15
C ASP A 235 -12.66 8.27 -4.83
N PRO A 236 -13.34 8.03 -3.69
CA PRO A 236 -14.56 8.72 -3.30
C PRO A 236 -14.35 10.23 -3.02
N GLY A 237 -13.11 10.68 -2.86
CA GLY A 237 -12.74 12.10 -2.87
C GLY A 237 -13.12 12.79 -4.18
N PHE A 238 -13.06 12.07 -5.31
CA PHE A 238 -13.25 12.60 -6.66
C PHE A 238 -14.48 12.01 -7.37
N ALA A 239 -14.66 10.69 -7.33
CA ALA A 239 -15.79 10.00 -7.94
C ALA A 239 -16.94 9.90 -6.91
N LYS A 240 -17.98 10.73 -7.07
CA LYS A 240 -19.11 10.78 -6.14
C LYS A 240 -20.15 9.68 -6.39
N ASP A 241 -20.20 9.15 -7.60
CA ASP A 241 -21.26 8.23 -8.04
C ASP A 241 -20.84 6.76 -8.01
N ILE A 242 -19.92 6.36 -7.11
CA ILE A 242 -19.55 4.94 -6.94
C ILE A 242 -20.77 4.20 -6.38
N PRO A 243 -21.40 3.26 -7.12
CA PRO A 243 -22.70 2.69 -6.77
C PRO A 243 -22.56 1.53 -5.77
N ILE A 244 -21.85 1.75 -4.64
CA ILE A 244 -21.54 0.73 -3.64
C ILE A 244 -22.81 -0.03 -3.22
N LYS A 245 -23.89 0.69 -2.90
CA LYS A 245 -25.16 0.08 -2.47
C LYS A 245 -25.76 -0.87 -3.50
N GLY A 246 -25.62 -0.54 -4.80
CA GLY A 246 -26.07 -1.40 -5.89
C GLY A 246 -25.17 -2.62 -6.03
N LEU A 247 -23.85 -2.39 -6.11
CA LEU A 247 -22.85 -3.45 -6.27
C LEU A 247 -22.82 -4.46 -5.11
N THR A 248 -23.23 -4.07 -3.91
CA THR A 248 -23.31 -4.96 -2.74
C THR A 248 -24.73 -5.42 -2.41
N SER A 249 -25.72 -5.10 -3.24
CA SER A 249 -27.08 -5.61 -3.09
C SER A 249 -27.14 -7.09 -3.45
N LYS A 250 -28.04 -7.85 -2.80
CA LYS A 250 -28.36 -9.22 -3.21
C LYS A 250 -29.37 -9.28 -4.36
N GLY A 251 -30.14 -8.21 -4.56
CA GLY A 251 -31.16 -8.12 -5.62
C GLY A 251 -30.62 -7.62 -6.96
N TYR A 252 -29.37 -7.15 -6.99
CA TYR A 252 -28.63 -6.85 -8.22
C TYR A 252 -27.92 -8.11 -8.68
#